data_AF-A0A6J6N756-F1
#
_entry.id   AF-A0A6J6N756-F1
#
_cell.length_a   1.000
_cell.length_b   1.000
_cell.length_c   1.000
_cell.angle_alpha   90.00
_cell.angle_beta   90.00
_cell.angle_gamma   90.00
#
_symmetry.space_group_name_H-M   'P 1'
#
loop_
_entity.id
_entity.type
_entity.pdbx_description
1 polymer ?
#
loop_
_entity_poly.entity_id
_entity_poly.type
_entity_poly.pdbx_seq_one_letter_code
_entity_poly.pdbx_strand_id
1 'polypeptide(L)'
;MSQFTVAAVARRLGIAPATLRTWDRRYGLGPGDHSAGAHRRYSEEDFSRLQMMRRLIAAGIAPGDAAQRALAGDPLPLTYTDSADVPAKESAAELDDSLAPLLVALHALDMSYIRETLRTQLKRNGVIATWHHSIAPLLREIGEEWQERDDAIVMEHSLSTLLMDVFGELAQVKTPINKRPILLSAAPEELHVLPLYALAAALGEKSVATHLLGARTPSRALAAVMAKNGPLAVFIWSQSCESARLLDFSCFPSIRPAPRIVTGGPGFAEIVHPAGATHARSLEEALSLIGGPLGL
;
A
#
# COMPACT_ATOMS: atom_id res chain seq x y z
N MET A 1 18.75 -1.49 31.38
CA MET A 1 19.05 -2.19 30.12
C MET A 1 18.14 -3.40 30.03
N SER A 2 17.06 -3.30 29.25
CA SER A 2 16.12 -4.42 29.09
C SER A 2 16.78 -5.50 28.24
N GLN A 3 16.79 -6.74 28.75
CA GLN A 3 17.32 -7.90 28.04
C GLN A 3 16.18 -8.87 27.71
N PHE A 4 16.05 -9.25 26.44
CA PHE A 4 14.99 -10.11 25.94
C PHE A 4 15.48 -11.53 25.67
N THR A 5 14.69 -12.55 26.01
CA THR A 5 14.99 -13.93 25.63
C THR A 5 14.75 -14.15 24.13
N VAL A 6 15.42 -15.13 23.53
CA VAL A 6 15.22 -15.52 22.11
C VAL A 6 13.74 -15.74 21.79
N ALA A 7 13.00 -16.40 22.69
CA ALA A 7 11.57 -16.65 22.52
C ALA A 7 10.74 -15.35 22.59
N ALA A 8 11.11 -14.40 23.47
CA ALA A 8 10.45 -13.11 23.55
C ALA A 8 10.71 -12.26 22.30
N VAL A 9 11.93 -12.27 21.77
CA VAL A 9 12.30 -11.57 20.53
C VAL A 9 11.61 -12.19 19.31
N ALA A 10 11.59 -13.53 19.20
CA ALA A 10 10.89 -14.23 18.12
C ALA A 10 9.41 -13.85 18.08
N ARG A 11 8.77 -13.88 19.24
CA ARG A 11 7.36 -13.53 19.41
C ARG A 11 7.09 -12.05 19.07
N ARG A 12 7.93 -11.13 19.54
CA ARG A 12 7.79 -9.69 19.26
C ARG A 12 8.06 -9.32 17.81
N LEU A 13 8.94 -10.05 17.12
CA LEU A 13 9.22 -9.84 15.70
C LEU A 13 8.28 -10.62 14.77
N GLY A 14 7.39 -11.47 15.30
CA GLY A 14 6.47 -12.26 14.50
C GLY A 14 7.15 -13.31 13.60
N ILE A 15 8.34 -13.77 13.97
CA ILE A 15 9.11 -14.74 13.19
C ILE A 15 9.40 -16.00 14.00
N ALA A 16 9.57 -17.14 13.33
CA ALA A 16 9.90 -18.39 14.00
C ALA A 16 11.26 -18.29 14.73
N PRO A 17 11.43 -18.89 15.93
CA PRO A 17 12.73 -18.93 16.60
C PRO A 17 13.85 -19.59 15.78
N ALA A 18 13.49 -20.41 14.78
CA ALA A 18 14.43 -20.96 13.80
C ALA A 18 14.96 -19.90 12.81
N THR A 19 14.13 -18.93 12.44
CA THR A 19 14.50 -17.79 11.57
C THR A 19 15.51 -16.89 12.29
N LEU A 20 15.27 -16.56 13.56
CA LEU A 20 16.24 -15.82 14.38
C LEU A 20 17.58 -16.55 14.49
N ARG A 21 17.56 -17.86 14.74
CA ARG A 21 18.78 -18.68 14.76
C ARG A 21 19.51 -18.70 13.41
N THR A 22 18.77 -18.62 12.31
CA THR A 22 19.34 -18.51 10.97
C THR A 22 19.97 -17.15 10.73
N TRP A 23 19.34 -16.07 11.19
CA TRP A 23 19.87 -14.71 11.06
C TRP A 23 21.12 -14.48 11.92
N ASP A 24 21.13 -14.99 13.14
CA ASP A 24 22.31 -15.03 14.00
C ASP A 24 23.47 -15.77 13.32
N ARG A 25 23.26 -17.03 12.90
CA ARG A 25 24.31 -17.86 12.29
C ARG A 25 24.81 -17.35 10.94
N ARG A 26 23.92 -16.83 10.09
CA ARG A 26 24.22 -16.50 8.68
C ARG A 26 24.64 -15.05 8.48
N TYR A 27 24.13 -14.15 9.31
CA TYR A 27 24.31 -12.71 9.12
C TYR A 27 24.86 -11.99 10.36
N GLY A 28 25.13 -12.71 11.46
CA GLY A 28 25.71 -12.11 12.66
C GLY A 28 24.74 -11.24 13.46
N LEU A 29 23.43 -11.34 13.22
CA LEU A 29 22.38 -10.62 13.97
C LEU A 29 21.98 -11.37 15.26
N GLY A 30 23.01 -11.78 16.01
CA GLY A 30 22.91 -12.40 17.31
C GLY A 30 22.91 -11.38 18.45
N PRO A 31 22.66 -11.82 19.70
CA PRO A 31 22.81 -10.97 20.88
C PRO A 31 24.29 -10.56 21.07
N GLY A 32 24.53 -9.29 21.38
CA GLY A 32 25.90 -8.75 21.49
C GLY A 32 26.73 -9.30 22.66
N ASP A 33 26.08 -9.72 23.76
CA ASP A 33 26.75 -10.25 24.95
C ASP A 33 26.75 -11.78 24.99
N HIS A 34 27.94 -12.37 24.85
CA HIS A 34 28.20 -13.78 25.06
C HIS A 34 28.92 -13.99 26.40
N SER A 35 28.19 -14.44 27.43
CA SER A 35 28.80 -15.04 28.62
C SER A 35 28.67 -16.57 28.55
N ALA A 36 29.81 -17.26 28.58
CA ALA A 36 29.86 -18.72 28.53
C ALA A 36 29.07 -19.31 29.72
N GLY A 37 27.95 -19.98 29.42
CA GLY A 37 27.09 -20.62 30.42
C GLY A 37 25.77 -19.90 30.73
N ALA A 38 25.53 -18.69 30.21
CA ALA A 38 24.26 -17.98 30.40
C ALA A 38 23.32 -18.11 29.20
N HIS A 39 22.01 -18.03 29.45
CA HIS A 39 20.99 -18.06 28.41
C HIS A 39 21.12 -16.85 27.49
N ARG A 40 21.07 -17.05 26.16
CA ARG A 40 21.17 -16.00 25.14
C ARG A 40 20.13 -14.89 25.37
N ARG A 41 20.58 -13.65 25.54
CA ARG A 41 19.73 -12.48 25.81
C ARG A 41 20.06 -11.34 24.85
N TYR A 42 19.05 -10.87 24.13
CA TYR A 42 19.13 -9.73 23.21
C TYR A 42 18.97 -8.41 23.96
N SER A 43 19.80 -7.43 23.66
CA SER A 43 19.60 -6.05 24.12
C SER A 43 18.51 -5.34 23.32
N GLU A 44 18.09 -4.15 23.77
CA GLU A 44 17.22 -3.26 22.98
C GLU A 44 17.87 -2.84 21.65
N GLU A 45 19.19 -2.68 21.62
CA GLU A 45 19.94 -2.36 20.41
C GLU A 45 19.91 -3.53 19.41
N ASP A 46 20.11 -4.76 19.88
CA ASP A 46 19.99 -5.96 19.05
C ASP A 46 18.55 -6.13 18.53
N PHE A 47 17.56 -5.82 19.38
CA PHE A 47 16.15 -5.83 18.97
C PHE A 47 15.87 -4.80 17.87
N SER A 48 16.45 -3.60 17.98
CA SER A 48 16.31 -2.52 17.00
C SER A 48 16.91 -2.91 15.64
N ARG A 49 18.08 -3.55 15.64
CA ARG A 49 18.70 -4.12 14.43
C ARG A 49 17.81 -5.20 13.79
N LEU A 50 17.22 -6.08 14.59
CA LEU A 50 16.33 -7.13 14.09
C LEU A 50 15.01 -6.57 13.53
N GLN A 51 14.47 -5.52 14.14
CA GLN A 51 13.29 -4.81 13.63
C GLN A 51 13.61 -4.09 12.31
N MET A 52 14.79 -3.47 12.20
CA MET A 52 15.27 -2.87 10.96
C MET A 52 15.44 -3.92 9.86
N MET A 53 16.07 -5.06 10.16
CA MET A 53 16.19 -6.16 9.19
C MET A 53 14.81 -6.63 8.71
N ARG A 54 13.83 -6.79 9.60
CA ARG A 54 12.45 -7.15 9.24
C ARG A 54 11.81 -6.09 8.33
N ARG A 55 11.96 -4.80 8.65
CA ARG A 55 11.44 -3.69 7.84
C ARG A 55 12.07 -3.64 6.45
N LEU A 56 13.39 -3.83 6.34
CA LEU A 56 14.10 -3.84 5.06
C LEU A 56 13.69 -5.04 4.19
N ILE A 57 13.53 -6.23 4.79
CA ILE A 57 13.01 -7.41 4.09
C ILE A 57 11.56 -7.20 3.64
N ALA A 58 10.72 -6.60 4.49
CA ALA A 58 9.35 -6.24 4.12
C ALA A 58 9.28 -5.17 3.02
N ALA A 59 10.29 -4.29 2.94
CA ALA A 59 10.50 -3.32 1.87
C ALA A 59 11.13 -3.92 0.60
N GLY A 60 11.27 -5.25 0.52
CA GLY A 60 11.75 -5.96 -0.67
C GLY A 60 13.27 -6.11 -0.77
N ILE A 61 14.03 -5.66 0.23
CA ILE A 61 15.49 -5.77 0.21
C ILE A 61 15.91 -7.21 0.52
N ALA A 62 16.84 -7.75 -0.27
CA ALA A 62 17.35 -9.11 -0.09
C ALA A 62 17.90 -9.32 1.34
N PRO A 63 17.67 -10.50 1.98
CA PRO A 63 18.02 -10.72 3.38
C PRO A 63 19.50 -10.48 3.75
N GLY A 64 20.44 -10.64 2.81
CA GLY A 64 21.85 -10.33 3.02
C GLY A 64 22.11 -8.82 3.14
N ASP A 65 21.58 -8.03 2.22
CA ASP A 65 21.74 -6.57 2.19
C ASP A 65 20.97 -5.91 3.34
N ALA A 66 19.77 -6.43 3.64
CA ALA A 66 18.98 -6.00 4.78
C ALA A 66 19.73 -6.22 6.10
N ALA A 67 20.44 -7.34 6.25
CA ALA A 67 21.21 -7.62 7.45
C ALA A 67 22.44 -6.71 7.57
N GLN A 68 23.15 -6.45 6.46
CA GLN A 68 24.32 -5.56 6.46
C GLN A 68 23.93 -4.13 6.86
N ARG A 69 22.82 -3.62 6.34
CA ARG A 69 22.29 -2.29 6.68
C ARG A 69 21.78 -2.21 8.11
N ALA A 70 21.09 -3.25 8.58
CA ALA A 70 20.65 -3.34 9.97
C ALA A 70 21.84 -3.32 10.96
N LEU A 71 22.95 -4.00 10.64
CA LEU A 71 24.16 -3.99 11.47
C LEU A 71 24.89 -2.65 11.43
N ALA A 72 24.92 -1.98 10.27
CA ALA A 72 25.54 -0.67 10.10
C ALA A 72 24.77 0.48 10.78
N GLY A 73 23.53 0.24 11.24
CA GLY A 73 22.67 1.27 11.79
C GLY A 73 22.26 2.32 10.76
N ASP A 74 22.27 1.95 9.48
CA ASP A 74 21.99 2.83 8.35
C ASP A 74 20.51 2.65 7.94
N PRO A 75 19.59 3.53 8.38
CA PRO A 75 18.21 3.49 7.92
C PRO A 75 18.14 3.76 6.42
N LEU A 76 17.02 3.38 5.80
CA LEU A 76 16.73 3.67 4.38
C LEU A 76 17.17 5.10 4.02
N PRO A 77 17.88 5.31 2.89
CA PRO A 77 17.89 6.62 2.26
C PRO A 77 16.44 6.94 1.90
N LEU A 78 15.83 7.87 2.64
CA LEU A 78 14.63 8.57 2.21
C LEU A 78 15.03 9.50 1.06
N THR A 79 15.28 8.91 -0.12
CA THR A 79 15.42 9.64 -1.37
C THR A 79 14.49 9.00 -2.40
N TYR A 80 13.22 9.37 -2.29
CA TYR A 80 12.45 9.73 -3.47
C TYR A 80 12.55 11.25 -3.63
N THR A 81 13.74 11.72 -4.00
CA THR A 81 13.91 13.03 -4.60
C THR A 81 14.00 12.81 -6.10
N ASP A 82 13.01 13.29 -6.85
CA ASP A 82 13.34 13.96 -8.10
C ASP A 82 12.74 15.36 -8.07
N SER A 83 13.68 16.30 -8.10
CA SER A 83 13.55 17.72 -8.37
C SER A 83 12.74 17.99 -9.63
N ALA A 84 11.67 18.75 -9.47
CA ALA A 84 11.23 19.70 -10.50
C ALA A 84 10.97 21.04 -9.81
N ASP A 85 11.86 22.00 -10.06
CA ASP A 85 11.74 23.40 -9.70
C ASP A 85 10.37 23.96 -10.11
N VAL A 86 9.55 24.34 -9.13
CA VAL A 86 8.49 25.33 -9.30
C VAL A 86 8.51 26.24 -8.06
N PRO A 87 8.64 27.57 -8.20
CA PRO A 87 8.82 28.46 -7.06
C PRO A 87 7.54 28.54 -6.23
N ALA A 88 7.64 28.15 -4.96
CA ALA A 88 6.60 28.30 -3.98
C ALA A 88 6.42 29.78 -3.61
N LYS A 89 5.23 30.32 -3.89
CA LYS A 89 4.72 31.50 -3.18
C LYS A 89 4.03 31.02 -1.90
N GLU A 90 4.63 31.38 -0.78
CA GLU A 90 4.04 31.34 0.55
C GLU A 90 2.79 32.23 0.61
N SER A 91 1.69 31.73 1.16
CA SER A 91 0.89 32.48 2.14
C SER A 91 -0.15 31.59 2.86
N ALA A 92 0.13 31.31 4.13
CA ALA A 92 -0.74 31.35 5.30
C ALA A 92 -2.24 30.99 5.15
N ALA A 93 -2.53 29.70 5.38
CA ALA A 93 -3.62 29.26 6.26
C ALA A 93 -3.27 27.83 6.74
N GLU A 94 -2.35 27.73 7.69
CA GLU A 94 -2.01 26.49 8.38
C GLU A 94 -3.20 25.99 9.20
N LEU A 95 -4.04 25.18 8.57
CA LEU A 95 -4.96 24.27 9.25
C LEU A 95 -4.48 22.86 8.92
N ASP A 96 -3.66 22.42 9.85
CA ASP A 96 -2.82 21.22 9.93
C ASP A 96 -3.45 19.98 9.28
N ASP A 97 -2.90 19.51 8.15
CA ASP A 97 -3.14 18.15 7.63
C ASP A 97 -2.42 17.09 8.49
N SER A 98 -2.25 17.37 9.79
CA SER A 98 -1.63 16.49 10.76
C SER A 98 -2.43 15.22 10.94
N LEU A 99 -1.68 14.13 11.02
CA LEU A 99 -2.22 12.80 11.31
C LEU A 99 -2.65 12.68 12.78
N ALA A 100 -2.13 13.51 13.68
CA ALA A 100 -2.32 13.33 15.11
C ALA A 100 -3.80 13.40 15.55
N PRO A 101 -4.63 14.35 15.10
CA PRO A 101 -6.05 14.37 15.43
C PRO A 101 -6.81 13.14 14.91
N LEU A 102 -6.45 12.65 13.71
CA LEU A 102 -7.06 11.46 13.12
C LEU A 102 -6.68 10.19 13.88
N LEU A 103 -5.42 10.07 14.32
CA LEU A 103 -4.95 8.96 15.15
C LEU A 103 -5.65 8.94 16.51
N VAL A 104 -5.74 10.08 17.18
CA VAL A 104 -6.46 10.20 18.46
C VAL A 104 -7.94 9.81 18.30
N ALA A 105 -8.60 10.31 17.26
CA ALA A 105 -10.00 9.96 16.99
C ALA A 105 -10.17 8.47 16.67
N LEU A 106 -9.21 7.86 15.95
CA LEU A 106 -9.25 6.46 15.62
C LEU A 106 -9.04 5.56 16.84
N HIS A 107 -8.08 5.91 17.71
CA HIS A 107 -7.90 5.24 19.01
C HIS A 107 -9.14 5.36 19.90
N ALA A 108 -9.93 6.42 19.75
CA ALA A 108 -11.23 6.60 20.40
C ALA A 108 -12.42 5.97 19.64
N LEU A 109 -12.18 5.40 18.45
CA LEU A 109 -13.20 4.92 17.50
C LEU A 109 -14.28 5.97 17.17
N ASP A 110 -13.93 7.25 17.17
CA ASP A 110 -14.80 8.34 16.74
C ASP A 110 -14.87 8.40 15.22
N MET A 111 -15.58 7.42 14.64
CA MET A 111 -15.70 7.27 13.19
C MET A 111 -16.49 8.43 12.55
N SER A 112 -17.31 9.14 13.32
CA SER A 112 -18.04 10.33 12.87
C SER A 112 -17.07 11.48 12.62
N TYR A 113 -16.21 11.78 13.58
CA TYR A 113 -15.18 12.81 13.44
C TYR A 113 -14.22 12.50 12.28
N ILE A 114 -13.78 11.25 12.16
CA ILE A 114 -12.90 10.82 11.06
C ILE A 114 -13.60 11.01 9.71
N ARG A 115 -14.87 10.62 9.60
CA ARG A 115 -15.66 10.80 8.36
C ARG A 115 -15.75 12.27 7.96
N GLU A 116 -16.09 13.16 8.89
CA GLU A 116 -16.24 14.58 8.62
C GLU A 116 -14.90 15.24 8.22
N THR A 117 -13.83 14.88 8.94
CA THR A 117 -12.47 15.37 8.66
C THR A 117 -12.00 14.91 7.29
N LEU A 118 -12.12 13.62 6.97
CA LEU A 118 -11.74 13.08 5.66
C LEU A 118 -12.56 13.69 4.53
N ARG A 119 -13.88 13.88 4.69
CA ARG A 119 -14.70 14.56 3.67
C ARG A 119 -14.25 16.00 3.43
N THR A 120 -13.84 16.70 4.49
CA THR A 120 -13.33 18.07 4.38
C THR A 120 -12.00 18.11 3.65
N GLN A 121 -11.06 17.23 4.01
CA GLN A 121 -9.77 17.08 3.33
C GLN A 121 -9.95 16.70 1.86
N LEU A 122 -10.81 15.72 1.54
CA LEU A 122 -11.08 15.28 0.16
C LEU A 122 -11.65 16.41 -0.70
N LYS A 123 -12.59 17.19 -0.17
CA LYS A 123 -13.14 18.35 -0.88
C LYS A 123 -12.11 19.46 -1.11
N ARG A 124 -11.19 19.65 -0.16
CA ARG A 124 -10.20 20.74 -0.20
C ARG A 124 -9.00 20.39 -1.08
N ASN A 125 -8.47 19.19 -0.92
CA ASN A 125 -7.17 18.77 -1.45
C ASN A 125 -7.32 17.81 -2.64
N GLY A 126 -8.49 17.19 -2.82
CA GLY A 126 -8.72 16.12 -3.80
C GLY A 126 -8.26 14.75 -3.31
N VAL A 127 -8.76 13.69 -3.96
CA VAL A 127 -8.55 12.30 -3.52
C VAL A 127 -7.09 11.90 -3.47
N ILE A 128 -6.31 12.21 -4.51
CA ILE A 128 -4.90 11.79 -4.60
C ILE A 128 -4.06 12.42 -3.49
N ALA A 129 -4.22 13.74 -3.26
CA ALA A 129 -3.47 14.43 -2.23
C ALA A 129 -3.84 13.93 -0.83
N THR A 130 -5.14 13.78 -0.53
CA THR A 130 -5.59 13.25 0.78
C THR A 130 -5.15 11.79 0.98
N TRP A 131 -5.13 10.98 -0.08
CA TRP A 131 -4.62 9.62 0.00
C TRP A 131 -3.14 9.60 0.45
N HIS A 132 -2.30 10.38 -0.23
CA HIS A 132 -0.86 10.39 0.01
C HIS A 132 -0.48 10.99 1.36
N HIS A 133 -1.11 12.09 1.78
CA HIS A 133 -0.70 12.84 2.96
C HIS A 133 -1.44 12.42 4.24
N SER A 134 -2.62 11.80 4.12
CA SER A 134 -3.46 11.51 5.30
C SER A 134 -3.82 10.03 5.41
N ILE A 135 -4.45 9.45 4.39
CA ILE A 135 -5.07 8.12 4.50
C ILE A 135 -4.03 7.00 4.48
N ALA A 136 -3.11 6.98 3.51
CA ALA A 136 -2.08 5.95 3.43
C ALA A 136 -1.14 5.97 4.66
N PRO A 137 -0.72 7.14 5.17
CA PRO A 137 -0.01 7.19 6.45
C PRO A 137 -0.80 6.63 7.62
N LEU A 138 -2.08 7.03 7.77
CA LEU A 138 -2.94 6.53 8.85
C LEU A 138 -3.08 5.00 8.82
N LEU A 139 -3.29 4.41 7.64
CA LEU A 139 -3.36 2.96 7.45
C LEU A 139 -2.05 2.25 7.83
N ARG A 140 -0.91 2.87 7.53
CA ARG A 140 0.41 2.32 7.90
C ARG A 140 0.64 2.37 9.41
N GLU A 141 0.27 3.45 10.10
CA GLU A 141 0.39 3.52 11.56
C GLU A 141 -0.41 2.39 12.24
N ILE A 142 -1.68 2.19 11.84
CA ILE A 142 -2.52 1.09 12.37
C ILE A 142 -1.90 -0.27 12.05
N GLY A 143 -1.37 -0.42 10.83
CA GLY A 143 -0.68 -1.62 10.38
C GLY A 143 0.66 -1.88 11.06
N GLU A 144 1.24 -0.90 11.76
CA GLU A 144 2.43 -1.07 12.60
C GLU A 144 2.04 -1.37 14.06
N GLU A 145 0.98 -0.74 14.58
CA GLU A 145 0.48 -0.92 15.95
C GLU A 145 -0.26 -2.26 16.20
N TRP A 146 -0.60 -3.02 15.15
CA TRP A 146 -1.49 -4.18 15.26
C TRP A 146 -1.05 -5.31 16.20
N GLN A 147 0.25 -5.43 16.47
CA GLN A 147 0.78 -6.47 17.37
C GLN A 147 0.77 -6.03 18.84
N GLU A 148 0.58 -4.74 19.10
CA GLU A 148 0.73 -4.13 20.41
C GLU A 148 -0.62 -3.83 21.09
N ARG A 149 -1.72 -3.85 20.32
CA ARG A 149 -3.06 -3.53 20.82
C ARG A 149 -4.12 -4.55 20.36
N ASP A 150 -4.96 -4.95 21.31
CA ASP A 150 -6.06 -5.89 21.04
C ASP A 150 -7.18 -5.29 20.16
N ASP A 151 -7.30 -3.96 20.11
CA ASP A 151 -8.31 -3.23 19.34
C ASP A 151 -7.88 -2.84 17.91
N ALA A 152 -6.61 -3.05 17.55
CA ALA A 152 -6.07 -2.59 16.26
C ALA A 152 -6.76 -3.22 15.04
N ILE A 153 -7.18 -4.48 15.14
CA ILE A 153 -7.96 -5.15 14.10
C ILE A 153 -9.32 -4.44 13.90
N VAL A 154 -9.97 -4.05 14.99
CA VAL A 154 -11.26 -3.33 14.92
C VAL A 154 -11.06 -1.95 14.31
N MET A 155 -9.97 -1.25 14.67
CA MET A 155 -9.62 0.05 14.09
C MET A 155 -9.38 -0.06 12.58
N GLU A 156 -8.59 -1.04 12.13
CA GLU A 156 -8.33 -1.29 10.71
C GLU A 156 -9.64 -1.56 9.97
N HIS A 157 -10.46 -2.52 10.43
CA HIS A 157 -11.73 -2.83 9.78
C HIS A 157 -12.67 -1.61 9.74
N SER A 158 -12.74 -0.84 10.83
CA SER A 158 -13.61 0.34 10.93
C SER A 158 -13.18 1.44 9.96
N LEU A 159 -11.87 1.72 9.89
CA LEU A 159 -11.32 2.70 8.97
C LEU A 159 -11.47 2.24 7.52
N SER A 160 -11.12 0.99 7.21
CA SER A 160 -11.26 0.42 5.87
C SER A 160 -12.71 0.48 5.38
N THR A 161 -13.67 0.13 6.24
CA THR A 161 -15.11 0.24 5.92
C THR A 161 -15.52 1.69 5.64
N LEU A 162 -15.12 2.62 6.51
CA LEU A 162 -15.40 4.04 6.33
C LEU A 162 -14.81 4.58 5.00
N LEU A 163 -13.57 4.22 4.68
CA LEU A 163 -12.90 4.66 3.47
C LEU A 163 -13.58 4.11 2.22
N MET A 164 -14.00 2.84 2.22
CA MET A 164 -14.76 2.25 1.12
C MET A 164 -16.09 2.97 0.89
N ASP A 165 -16.81 3.36 1.95
CA ASP A 165 -18.04 4.14 1.85
C ASP A 165 -17.77 5.52 1.22
N VAL A 166 -16.82 6.27 1.80
CA VAL A 166 -16.53 7.66 1.39
C VAL A 166 -16.02 7.71 -0.05
N PHE A 167 -15.11 6.82 -0.42
CA PHE A 167 -14.64 6.72 -1.80
C PHE A 167 -15.71 6.20 -2.75
N GLY A 168 -16.55 5.27 -2.31
CA GLY A 168 -17.68 4.77 -3.08
C GLY A 168 -18.65 5.88 -3.47
N GLU A 169 -18.94 6.81 -2.55
CA GLU A 169 -19.76 7.99 -2.85
C GLU A 169 -19.10 8.89 -3.91
N LEU A 170 -17.79 9.16 -3.79
CA LEU A 170 -17.06 10.03 -4.73
C LEU A 170 -16.86 9.40 -6.11
N ALA A 171 -16.78 8.07 -6.18
CA ALA A 171 -16.65 7.33 -7.43
C ALA A 171 -17.93 7.32 -8.28
N GLN A 172 -19.08 7.72 -7.72
CA GLN A 172 -20.35 7.77 -8.46
C GLN A 172 -20.38 8.92 -9.46
N VAL A 173 -20.34 8.59 -10.75
CA VAL A 173 -20.41 9.55 -11.85
C VAL A 173 -21.78 9.51 -12.51
N LYS A 174 -22.53 10.62 -12.45
CA LYS A 174 -23.85 10.74 -13.09
C LYS A 174 -23.76 10.92 -14.61
N THR A 175 -22.79 11.70 -15.07
CA THR A 175 -22.59 12.06 -16.48
C THR A 175 -21.14 11.76 -16.89
N PRO A 176 -20.81 10.51 -17.24
CA PRO A 176 -19.44 10.12 -17.52
C PRO A 176 -18.94 10.64 -18.86
N ILE A 177 -17.68 11.08 -18.90
CA ILE A 177 -17.02 11.53 -20.15
C ILE A 177 -16.61 10.36 -21.05
N ASN A 178 -16.42 9.18 -20.46
CA ASN A 178 -16.05 7.95 -21.16
C ASN A 178 -17.29 7.13 -21.54
N LYS A 179 -17.27 6.56 -22.75
CA LYS A 179 -18.36 5.71 -23.27
C LYS A 179 -18.50 4.37 -22.54
N ARG A 180 -17.40 3.86 -21.99
CA ARG A 180 -17.32 2.56 -21.30
C ARG A 180 -16.52 2.71 -20.02
N PRO A 181 -16.97 2.12 -18.90
CA PRO A 181 -16.27 2.24 -17.64
C PRO A 181 -14.88 1.60 -17.69
N ILE A 182 -13.93 2.19 -16.98
CA ILE A 182 -12.61 1.59 -16.72
C ILE A 182 -12.79 0.45 -15.73
N LEU A 183 -12.19 -0.72 -16.00
CA LEU A 183 -12.22 -1.81 -15.02
C LEU A 183 -11.12 -1.62 -14.00
N LEU A 184 -11.47 -1.74 -12.72
CA LEU A 184 -10.53 -1.71 -11.60
C LEU A 184 -10.62 -3.04 -10.86
N SER A 185 -9.49 -3.72 -10.65
CA SER A 185 -9.46 -5.04 -10.03
C SER A 185 -8.24 -5.23 -9.14
N ALA A 186 -8.37 -6.03 -8.09
CA ALA A 186 -7.20 -6.60 -7.42
C ALA A 186 -6.67 -7.79 -8.24
N ALA A 187 -5.39 -8.11 -8.06
CA ALA A 187 -4.77 -9.34 -8.57
C ALA A 187 -5.38 -10.60 -7.90
N PRO A 188 -5.11 -11.82 -8.41
CA PRO A 188 -5.58 -13.04 -7.76
C PRO A 188 -5.08 -13.14 -6.31
N GLU A 189 -5.95 -13.59 -5.40
CA GLU A 189 -5.69 -13.68 -3.95
C GLU A 189 -5.38 -12.34 -3.23
N GLU A 190 -5.36 -11.20 -3.92
CA GLU A 190 -5.11 -9.90 -3.28
C GLU A 190 -6.34 -9.41 -2.51
N LEU A 191 -6.12 -9.02 -1.24
CA LEU A 191 -7.16 -8.52 -0.33
C LEU A 191 -7.09 -7.00 -0.13
N HIS A 192 -5.96 -6.36 -0.39
CA HIS A 192 -5.78 -4.93 -0.22
C HIS A 192 -6.46 -4.17 -1.36
N VAL A 193 -7.69 -3.71 -1.11
CA VAL A 193 -8.53 -3.05 -2.13
C VAL A 193 -8.64 -1.55 -2.00
N LEU A 194 -8.29 -0.95 -0.85
CA LEU A 194 -8.44 0.49 -0.64
C LEU A 194 -7.79 1.38 -1.72
N PRO A 195 -6.61 1.04 -2.27
CA PRO A 195 -6.03 1.81 -3.38
C PRO A 195 -6.90 1.84 -4.63
N LEU A 196 -7.68 0.77 -4.88
CA LEU A 196 -8.63 0.73 -5.99
C LEU A 196 -9.82 1.67 -5.76
N TYR A 197 -10.33 1.73 -4.52
CA TYR A 197 -11.39 2.67 -4.14
C TYR A 197 -10.92 4.12 -4.25
N ALA A 198 -9.70 4.41 -3.78
CA ALA A 198 -9.09 5.73 -3.93
C ALA A 198 -8.93 6.11 -5.41
N LEU A 199 -8.44 5.19 -6.26
CA LEU A 199 -8.34 5.44 -7.70
C LEU A 199 -9.71 5.64 -8.36
N ALA A 200 -10.72 4.85 -7.97
CA ALA A 200 -12.10 5.01 -8.44
C ALA A 200 -12.66 6.40 -8.10
N ALA A 201 -12.45 6.86 -6.87
CA ALA A 201 -12.86 8.18 -6.42
C ALA A 201 -12.13 9.31 -7.18
N ALA A 202 -10.81 9.19 -7.38
CA ALA A 202 -10.03 10.16 -8.14
C ALA A 202 -10.44 10.24 -9.63
N LEU A 203 -10.83 9.11 -10.22
CA LEU A 203 -11.44 9.07 -11.56
C LEU A 203 -12.84 9.70 -11.55
N GLY A 204 -13.60 9.48 -10.48
CA GLY A 204 -14.90 10.11 -10.24
C GLY A 204 -14.84 11.64 -10.21
N GLU A 205 -13.82 12.22 -9.55
CA GLU A 205 -13.55 13.67 -9.56
C GLU A 205 -13.38 14.23 -10.98
N LYS A 206 -12.86 13.41 -11.91
CA LYS A 206 -12.68 13.74 -13.34
C LYS A 206 -13.87 13.31 -14.20
N SER A 207 -14.99 12.92 -13.61
CA SER A 207 -16.18 12.40 -14.30
C SER A 207 -15.89 11.18 -15.19
N VAL A 208 -14.92 10.35 -14.81
CA VAL A 208 -14.62 9.09 -15.49
C VAL A 208 -15.31 7.94 -14.76
N ALA A 209 -16.26 7.29 -15.43
CA ALA A 209 -16.93 6.11 -14.89
C ALA A 209 -15.97 4.92 -14.76
N THR A 210 -16.09 4.20 -13.66
CA THR A 210 -15.32 2.99 -13.36
C THR A 210 -16.25 1.83 -13.01
N HIS A 211 -15.74 0.61 -13.11
CA HIS A 211 -16.38 -0.60 -12.63
C HIS A 211 -15.36 -1.35 -11.77
N LEU A 212 -15.57 -1.29 -10.46
CA LEU A 212 -14.73 -1.94 -9.46
C LEU A 212 -15.14 -3.39 -9.27
N LEU A 213 -14.23 -4.33 -9.57
CA LEU A 213 -14.45 -5.77 -9.44
C LEU A 213 -14.13 -6.31 -8.04
N GLY A 214 -13.33 -5.57 -7.27
CA GLY A 214 -12.99 -5.90 -5.89
C GLY A 214 -11.76 -6.80 -5.74
N ALA A 215 -11.71 -7.50 -4.61
CA ALA A 215 -10.60 -8.35 -4.15
C ALA A 215 -10.57 -9.71 -4.87
N ARG A 216 -9.39 -10.36 -4.83
CA ARG A 216 -9.16 -11.77 -5.22
C ARG A 216 -9.70 -12.13 -6.61
N THR A 217 -9.55 -11.25 -7.59
CA THR A 217 -10.10 -11.48 -8.93
C THR A 217 -9.21 -12.42 -9.75
N PRO A 218 -9.67 -13.64 -10.10
CA PRO A 218 -8.88 -14.55 -10.93
C PRO A 218 -8.71 -14.02 -12.36
N SER A 219 -7.55 -14.27 -12.99
CA SER A 219 -7.23 -13.75 -14.34
C SER A 219 -8.29 -14.09 -15.39
N ARG A 220 -8.80 -15.33 -15.36
CA ARG A 220 -9.87 -15.78 -16.29
C ARG A 220 -11.20 -15.08 -16.05
N ALA A 221 -11.53 -14.74 -14.80
CA ALA A 221 -12.73 -13.98 -14.48
C ALA A 221 -12.62 -12.54 -15.00
N LEU A 222 -11.47 -11.90 -14.78
CA LEU A 222 -11.16 -10.59 -15.35
C LEU A 222 -11.23 -10.62 -16.88
N ALA A 223 -10.62 -11.62 -17.53
CA ALA A 223 -10.67 -11.81 -18.97
C ALA A 223 -12.11 -11.94 -19.51
N ALA A 224 -12.99 -12.66 -18.80
CA ALA A 224 -14.40 -12.81 -19.18
C ALA A 224 -15.15 -11.47 -19.12
N VAL A 225 -14.90 -10.66 -18.09
CA VAL A 225 -15.50 -9.31 -17.99
C VAL A 225 -14.96 -8.37 -19.07
N MET A 226 -13.66 -8.44 -19.36
CA MET A 226 -13.04 -7.69 -20.46
C MET A 226 -13.70 -8.04 -21.80
N ALA A 227 -13.87 -9.32 -22.11
CA ALA A 227 -14.50 -9.78 -23.35
C ALA A 227 -15.96 -9.31 -23.48
N LYS A 228 -16.70 -9.30 -22.36
CA LYS A 228 -18.11 -8.87 -22.32
C LYS A 228 -18.27 -7.35 -22.48
N ASN A 229 -17.43 -6.57 -21.80
CA ASN A 229 -17.62 -5.12 -21.68
C ASN A 229 -16.77 -4.30 -22.67
N GLY A 230 -15.71 -4.89 -23.23
CA GLY A 230 -14.76 -4.21 -24.11
C GLY A 230 -14.22 -2.90 -23.53
N PRO A 231 -13.63 -2.89 -22.33
CA PRO A 231 -13.18 -1.67 -21.68
C PRO A 231 -12.07 -0.98 -22.47
N LEU A 232 -11.92 0.34 -22.28
CA LEU A 232 -10.81 1.10 -22.87
C LEU A 232 -9.53 0.98 -22.04
N ALA A 233 -9.67 0.77 -20.73
CA ALA A 233 -8.56 0.56 -19.82
C ALA A 233 -8.94 -0.42 -18.71
N VAL A 234 -7.94 -1.14 -18.21
CA VAL A 234 -8.01 -2.05 -17.07
C VAL A 234 -6.86 -1.70 -16.13
N PHE A 235 -7.18 -1.42 -14.87
CA PHE A 235 -6.19 -1.25 -13.80
C PHE A 235 -6.22 -2.44 -12.86
N ILE A 236 -5.04 -2.99 -12.56
CA ILE A 236 -4.87 -4.16 -11.69
C ILE A 236 -3.93 -3.82 -10.54
N TRP A 237 -4.42 -3.92 -9.31
CA TRP A 237 -3.66 -3.64 -8.10
C TRP A 237 -3.09 -4.91 -7.45
N SER A 238 -1.85 -4.83 -6.95
CA SER A 238 -1.30 -5.83 -6.05
C SER A 238 -0.40 -5.19 -4.99
N GLN A 239 -0.66 -5.51 -3.72
CA GLN A 239 0.18 -5.13 -2.59
C GLN A 239 1.34 -6.11 -2.41
N SER A 240 1.09 -7.41 -2.60
CA SER A 240 2.13 -8.44 -2.47
C SER A 240 2.66 -8.90 -3.84
N CYS A 241 3.93 -9.29 -3.86
CA CYS A 241 4.55 -9.88 -5.05
C CYS A 241 3.98 -11.27 -5.36
N GLU A 242 3.51 -12.01 -4.33
CA GLU A 242 2.91 -13.33 -4.54
C GLU A 242 1.60 -13.23 -5.33
N SER A 243 0.67 -12.36 -4.90
CA SER A 243 -0.61 -12.14 -5.62
C SER A 243 -0.38 -11.60 -7.03
N ALA A 244 0.61 -10.72 -7.20
CA ALA A 244 0.96 -10.16 -8.50
C ALA A 244 1.47 -11.23 -9.48
N ARG A 245 2.27 -12.20 -9.02
CA ARG A 245 2.78 -13.32 -9.84
C ARG A 245 1.71 -14.32 -10.27
N LEU A 246 0.57 -14.38 -9.56
CA LEU A 246 -0.55 -15.22 -9.95
C LEU A 246 -1.32 -14.68 -11.16
N LEU A 247 -1.09 -13.41 -11.53
CA LEU A 247 -1.77 -12.79 -12.66
C LEU A 247 -1.25 -13.36 -13.99
N ASP A 248 -2.09 -14.15 -14.66
CA ASP A 248 -1.83 -14.65 -16.00
C ASP A 248 -2.39 -13.70 -17.08
N PHE A 249 -1.52 -12.87 -17.66
CA PHE A 249 -1.90 -11.98 -18.77
C PHE A 249 -2.22 -12.72 -20.08
N SER A 250 -1.75 -13.96 -20.25
CA SER A 250 -1.93 -14.70 -21.51
C SER A 250 -3.39 -15.08 -21.78
N CYS A 251 -4.23 -15.11 -20.73
CA CYS A 251 -5.65 -15.38 -20.84
C CYS A 251 -6.49 -14.16 -21.27
N PHE A 252 -5.89 -12.97 -21.38
CA PHE A 252 -6.63 -11.77 -21.73
C PHE A 252 -7.06 -11.77 -23.21
N PRO A 253 -8.32 -11.39 -23.49
CA PRO A 253 -8.87 -11.47 -24.83
C PRO A 253 -8.27 -10.43 -25.77
N SER A 254 -8.14 -10.78 -27.05
CA SER A 254 -7.83 -9.82 -28.12
C SER A 254 -9.06 -8.99 -28.49
N ILE A 255 -9.19 -7.81 -27.87
CA ILE A 255 -10.28 -6.86 -28.12
C ILE A 255 -9.79 -5.74 -29.05
N ARG A 256 -10.67 -5.18 -29.89
CA ARG A 256 -10.38 -3.99 -30.71
C ARG A 256 -11.36 -2.85 -30.40
N PRO A 257 -10.87 -1.62 -30.09
CA PRO A 257 -9.46 -1.28 -29.84
C PRO A 257 -8.91 -2.03 -28.62
N ALA A 258 -7.59 -2.26 -28.59
CA ALA A 258 -6.96 -2.98 -27.50
C ALA A 258 -7.06 -2.17 -26.20
N PRO A 259 -7.51 -2.76 -25.08
CA PRO A 259 -7.57 -2.07 -23.81
C PRO A 259 -6.15 -1.71 -23.35
N ARG A 260 -6.00 -0.52 -22.76
CA ARG A 260 -4.78 -0.17 -22.04
C ARG A 260 -4.74 -0.96 -20.74
N ILE A 261 -3.69 -1.75 -20.53
CA ILE A 261 -3.52 -2.54 -19.31
C ILE A 261 -2.51 -1.82 -18.43
N VAL A 262 -2.95 -1.42 -17.24
CA VAL A 262 -2.11 -0.75 -16.25
C VAL A 262 -2.08 -1.60 -14.98
N THR A 263 -0.90 -1.85 -14.45
CA THR A 263 -0.72 -2.46 -13.14
C THR A 263 -0.27 -1.41 -12.14
N GLY A 264 -0.59 -1.59 -10.86
CA GLY A 264 -0.14 -0.70 -9.81
C GLY A 264 0.07 -1.42 -8.49
N GLY A 265 0.86 -0.77 -7.63
CA GLY A 265 1.18 -1.27 -6.30
C GLY A 265 2.50 -2.03 -6.24
N PRO A 266 3.07 -2.16 -5.03
CA PRO A 266 4.43 -2.67 -4.84
C PRO A 266 4.59 -4.12 -5.29
N GLY A 267 3.53 -4.91 -5.34
CA GLY A 267 3.57 -6.29 -5.83
C GLY A 267 4.06 -6.42 -7.27
N PHE A 268 3.84 -5.39 -8.10
CA PHE A 268 4.23 -5.37 -9.52
C PHE A 268 5.55 -4.66 -9.80
N ALA A 269 6.22 -4.09 -8.79
CA ALA A 269 7.40 -3.24 -8.96
C ALA A 269 8.58 -3.98 -9.61
N GLU A 270 8.77 -5.27 -9.29
CA GLU A 270 9.86 -6.11 -9.80
C GLU A 270 9.41 -7.14 -10.84
N ILE A 271 8.15 -7.07 -11.28
CA ILE A 271 7.59 -8.03 -12.25
C ILE A 271 7.80 -7.50 -13.67
N VAL A 272 8.29 -8.38 -14.55
CA VAL A 272 8.36 -8.08 -15.99
C VAL A 272 6.97 -8.11 -16.58
N HIS A 273 6.50 -6.97 -17.08
CA HIS A 273 5.19 -6.83 -17.71
C HIS A 273 5.22 -7.29 -19.17
N PRO A 274 4.17 -7.95 -19.67
CA PRO A 274 4.08 -8.30 -21.09
C PRO A 274 3.96 -7.04 -21.96
N ALA A 275 4.27 -7.19 -23.25
CA ALA A 275 4.13 -6.10 -24.22
C ALA A 275 2.69 -5.55 -24.22
N GLY A 276 2.55 -4.23 -24.02
CA GLY A 276 1.26 -3.53 -23.98
C GLY A 276 0.67 -3.33 -22.57
N ALA A 277 1.27 -3.92 -21.53
CA ALA A 277 0.99 -3.57 -20.14
C ALA A 277 2.01 -2.54 -19.63
N THR A 278 1.56 -1.60 -18.78
CA THR A 278 2.41 -0.57 -18.17
C THR A 278 2.24 -0.58 -16.66
N HIS A 279 3.34 -0.40 -15.92
CA HIS A 279 3.30 -0.31 -14.48
C HIS A 279 3.27 1.15 -14.03
N ALA A 280 2.25 1.52 -13.26
CA ALA A 280 2.15 2.80 -12.58
C ALA A 280 2.81 2.74 -11.21
N ARG A 281 3.72 3.67 -10.93
CA ARG A 281 4.50 3.77 -9.68
C ARG A 281 3.76 4.53 -8.58
N SER A 282 2.70 5.26 -8.92
CA SER A 282 1.84 5.97 -7.98
C SER A 282 0.38 5.97 -8.43
N LEU A 283 -0.53 6.32 -7.53
CA LEU A 283 -1.95 6.52 -7.89
C LEU A 283 -2.13 7.70 -8.84
N GLU A 284 -1.29 8.73 -8.74
CA GLU A 284 -1.27 9.87 -9.66
C GLU A 284 -0.86 9.45 -11.08
N GLU A 285 0.20 8.64 -11.20
CA GLU A 285 0.61 8.09 -12.49
C GLU A 285 -0.45 7.14 -13.05
N ALA A 286 -1.06 6.30 -12.21
CA ALA A 286 -2.16 5.44 -12.62
C ALA A 286 -3.32 6.26 -13.17
N LEU A 287 -3.72 7.33 -12.46
CA LEU A 287 -4.75 8.27 -12.89
C LEU A 287 -4.42 8.95 -14.22
N SER A 288 -3.16 9.33 -14.44
CA SER A 288 -2.71 9.90 -15.72
C SER A 288 -2.76 8.87 -16.86
N LEU A 289 -2.29 7.64 -16.59
CA LEU A 289 -2.24 6.56 -17.57
C LEU A 289 -3.63 6.06 -17.98
N ILE A 290 -4.61 5.99 -17.08
CA ILE A 290 -5.95 5.49 -17.40
C ILE A 290 -7.00 6.58 -17.56
N GLY A 291 -6.77 7.78 -17.01
CA GLY A 291 -7.67 8.93 -17.07
C GLY A 291 -7.23 10.03 -18.05
N GLY A 292 -6.00 9.99 -18.57
CA GLY A 292 -5.55 10.82 -19.69
C GLY A 292 -6.42 10.61 -20.94
N PRO A 293 -6.33 11.45 -21.98
CA PRO A 293 -7.30 11.49 -23.08
C PRO A 293 -7.57 10.09 -23.62
N LEU A 294 -8.69 9.52 -23.15
CA LEU A 294 -9.18 8.20 -23.44
C LEU A 294 -9.74 8.23 -24.86
N GLY A 295 -8.88 8.50 -25.85
CA GLY A 295 -9.21 8.60 -27.28
C GLY A 295 -10.67 8.97 -27.53
N LEU A 296 -11.02 10.25 -27.31
CA LEU A 296 -12.26 10.82 -27.82
C LEU A 296 -12.31 10.63 -29.34
#